data_AF-A0A1G3UAM0-F1
#
_entry.id   AF-A0A1G3UAM0-F1
#
_cell.length_a   1.000
_cell.length_b   1.000
_cell.length_c   1.000
_cell.angle_alpha   90.00
_cell.angle_beta   90.00
_cell.angle_gamma   90.00
#
_symmetry.space_group_name_H-M   'P 1'
#
loop_
_entity.id
_entity.type
_entity.pdbx_description
1 polymer ?
#
loop_
_entity_poly.entity_id
_entity_poly.type
_entity_poly.pdbx_seq_one_letter_code
_entity_poly.pdbx_strand_id
1 'polypeptide(L)' 'MLRYIANDGDRLDKIIYDNYKTLDVFKSVMDVNKHIYGKTILDAGDIVYLPTIENQIKVKELKSLWN' A
#
# COMPACT_ATOMS: atom_id res chain seq x y z
N MET A 1 5.86 5.11 -11.35
CA MET A 1 5.64 5.20 -9.90
C MET A 1 4.16 5.38 -9.66
N LEU A 2 3.54 4.54 -8.83
CA LEU A 2 2.12 4.69 -8.49
C LEU A 2 2.01 5.72 -7.35
N ARG A 3 1.01 6.60 -7.46
CA ARG A 3 0.67 7.56 -6.41
C ARG A 3 -0.79 7.39 -6.02
N TYR A 4 -1.06 7.40 -4.74
CA TYR A 4 -2.40 7.37 -4.17
C TYR A 4 -2.64 8.70 -3.46
N ILE A 5 -3.82 9.30 -3.67
CA ILE A 5 -4.22 10.52 -2.97
C ILE A 5 -5.13 10.06 -1.83
N ALA A 6 -4.70 10.31 -0.60
CA ALA A 6 -5.44 9.93 0.58
C ALA A 6 -6.70 10.79 0.76
N ASN A 7 -7.76 10.17 1.27
CA ASN A 7 -8.93 10.87 1.78
C ASN A 7 -8.74 11.20 3.26
N ASP A 8 -9.56 12.12 3.77
CA ASP A 8 -9.54 12.49 5.18
C ASP A 8 -9.87 11.28 6.05
N GLY A 9 -8.97 10.93 6.98
CA GLY A 9 -9.14 9.76 7.84
C GLY A 9 -8.60 8.44 7.26
N ASP A 10 -8.01 8.45 6.06
CA ASP A 10 -7.42 7.23 5.50
C ASP A 10 -6.21 6.78 6.33
N ARG A 11 -6.04 5.47 6.47
CA ARG A 11 -4.88 4.90 7.16
C ARG A 11 -3.88 4.31 6.18
N LEU A 12 -2.61 4.62 6.39
CA LEU A 12 -1.52 4.20 5.53
C LEU A 12 -1.37 2.66 5.46
N ASP A 13 -1.54 1.97 6.59
CA ASP A 13 -1.46 0.51 6.67
C ASP A 13 -2.53 -0.18 5.82
N LYS A 14 -3.75 0.36 5.80
CA LYS A 14 -4.83 -0.13 4.94
C LYS A 14 -4.51 0.05 3.47
N ILE A 15 -4.03 1.23 3.06
CA ILE A 15 -3.66 1.50 1.67
C ILE A 15 -2.54 0.55 1.20
N ILE A 16 -1.54 0.33 2.06
CA ILE A 16 -0.42 -0.57 1.78
C ILE A 16 -0.93 -2.01 1.62
N TYR A 17 -1.76 -2.48 2.56
CA TYR A 17 -2.33 -3.81 2.48
C TYR A 17 -3.24 -3.98 1.25
N ASP A 18 -4.03 -2.96 0.89
CA ASP A 18 -4.91 -3.05 -0.26
C ASP A 18 -4.13 -3.14 -1.59
N ASN A 19 -3.01 -2.41 -1.70
CA ASN A 19 -2.17 -2.41 -2.90
C ASN A 19 -1.22 -3.61 -2.98
N TYR A 20 -0.56 -3.97 -1.88
CA TYR A 20 0.47 -4.99 -1.87
C TYR A 20 0.04 -6.31 -1.26
N LYS A 21 -1.15 -6.42 -0.64
CA LYS A 21 -1.63 -7.59 0.11
C LYS A 21 -0.68 -8.09 1.21
N THR A 22 0.35 -7.32 1.56
CA THR A 22 1.31 -7.57 2.63
C THR A 22 1.71 -6.24 3.28
N LEU A 23 2.13 -6.31 4.54
CA LEU A 23 2.69 -5.20 5.31
C LEU A 23 4.23 -5.25 5.36
N ASP A 24 4.89 -6.25 4.76
CA ASP A 24 6.36 -6.35 4.76
C ASP A 24 7.03 -5.15 4.07
N VAL A 25 6.29 -4.54 3.15
CA VAL A 25 6.70 -3.36 2.38
C VAL A 25 6.52 -2.05 3.14
N PHE A 26 5.92 -2.09 4.33
CA PHE A 26 5.57 -0.89 5.09
C PHE A 26 6.78 0.00 5.33
N LYS A 27 7.91 -0.59 5.74
CA LYS A 27 9.15 0.15 5.97
C LYS A 27 9.64 0.86 4.70
N SER A 28 9.64 0.18 3.56
CA SER A 28 10.06 0.76 2.28
C SER A 28 9.12 1.87 1.81
N VAL A 29 7.81 1.70 1.97
CA VAL A 29 6.83 2.76 1.67
C VAL A 29 7.07 3.95 2.62
N MET A 30 7.28 3.71 3.91
CA MET A 30 7.54 4.76 4.89
C MET A 30 8.83 5.55 4.60
N ASP A 31 9.89 4.85 4.17
CA ASP A 31 11.18 5.47 3.79
C ASP A 31 11.08 6.38 2.56
N VAL A 32 10.17 6.06 1.62
CA VAL A 32 9.87 6.92 0.47
C VAL A 32 8.97 8.09 0.87
N ASN A 33 8.08 7.87 1.83
CA ASN A 33 7.07 8.82 2.26
C ASN A 33 7.43 9.51 3.59
N LYS A 34 8.65 10.06 3.66
CA LYS A 34 9.14 10.73 4.88
C LYS A 34 8.29 11.94 5.30
N HIS A 35 7.57 12.56 4.36
CA HIS A 35 6.69 13.70 4.61
C HIS A 35 5.43 13.36 5.42
N ILE A 36 5.02 12.09 5.43
CA ILE A 36 3.92 11.57 6.28
C ILE A 36 4.44 10.70 7.43
N TYR A 37 5.76 10.69 7.66
CA TYR A 37 6.39 9.96 8.76
C TYR A 37 5.88 10.50 10.09
N GLY A 38 5.15 9.67 10.85
CA GLY A 38 4.51 10.06 12.12
C GLY A 38 3.03 10.37 12.02
N LYS A 39 2.43 10.41 10.81
CA LYS A 39 0.98 10.47 10.63
C LYS A 39 0.43 9.06 10.49
N THR A 40 -0.28 8.57 11.51
CA THR A 40 -1.03 7.30 11.43
C THR A 40 -2.31 7.46 10.62
N ILE A 41 -2.89 8.65 10.66
CA ILE A 41 -4.09 9.06 9.94
C ILE A 41 -3.67 10.10 8.92
N LEU A 42 -4.02 9.88 7.65
CA LEU A 42 -3.74 10.77 6.55
C LEU A 42 -4.86 11.79 6.39
N ASP A 43 -4.48 13.01 6.04
CA ASP A 43 -5.44 14.08 5.76
C ASP A 43 -5.88 14.00 4.28
N ALA A 44 -7.05 14.54 3.96
CA ALA A 44 -7.47 14.65 2.57
C ALA A 44 -6.44 15.42 1.73
N GLY A 45 -5.95 14.78 0.66
CA GLY A 45 -4.96 15.35 -0.25
C GLY A 45 -3.52 14.93 0.03
N ASP A 46 -3.25 14.18 1.11
CA ASP A 46 -1.92 13.62 1.35
C ASP A 46 -1.55 12.62 0.24
N ILE A 47 -0.39 12.82 -0.39
CA ILE A 47 0.07 11.97 -1.50
C ILE A 47 0.92 10.85 -0.93
N VAL A 48 0.49 9.61 -1.13
CA VAL A 48 1.22 8.40 -0.79
C VAL A 48 1.88 7.85 -2.05
N TYR A 49 3.20 7.82 -2.04
CA TYR A 49 4.02 7.23 -3.09
C TYR A 49 4.20 5.74 -2.85
N LEU A 50 3.69 4.93 -3.78
CA LEU A 50 3.75 3.48 -3.72
C LEU A 50 4.83 3.02 -4.71
N PRO A 51 6.06 2.68 -4.25
CA PRO A 51 7.09 2.16 -5.13
C PRO A 51 6.63 0.83 -5.74
N THR A 52 6.96 0.57 -7.00
CA THR A 52 6.71 -0.75 -7.58
C THR A 52 7.64 -1.75 -6.90
N ILE A 53 7.11 -2.47 -5.92
CA ILE A 53 7.82 -3.57 -5.27
C ILE A 53 7.41 -4.79 -6.06
N GLU A 54 8.36 -5.46 -6.70
CA GLU A 54 8.17 -6.77 -7.31
C GLU A 54 7.93 -7.81 -6.22
N ASN A 55 6.90 -7.63 -5.41
CA ASN A 55 6.39 -8.71 -4.60
C ASN A 55 5.76 -9.67 -5.58
N GLN A 56 6.43 -10.80 -5.75
CA GLN A 56 5.98 -12.00 -6.45
C GLN A 56 4.76 -12.59 -5.75
N ILE A 57 3.71 -11.82 -5.57
CA ILE A 57 2.41 -12.33 -5.22
C ILE A 57 1.93 -12.93 -6.53
N LYS A 58 2.35 -14.19 -6.72
CA LYS A 58 1.61 -15.16 -7.50
C LYS A 58 0.19 -15.01 -6.99
N VAL A 59 -0.62 -14.22 -7.71
CA VAL A 59 -2.07 -14.32 -7.65
C VAL A 59 -2.29 -15.79 -7.86
N LYS A 60 -2.58 -16.49 -6.76
CA LYS A 60 -2.91 -17.90 -6.80
C LYS A 60 -4.25 -17.87 -7.52
N GLU A 61 -4.20 -17.91 -8.84
CA GLU A 61 -5.37 -18.13 -9.67
C GLU A 61 -6.05 -19.31 -9.00
N LEU A 62 -7.22 -19.04 -8.43
CA LEU A 62 -8.10 -20.06 -7.90
C LEU A 62 -8.53 -20.88 -9.13
N LYS A 63 -7.66 -21.81 -9.55
CA LYS A 63 -8.04 -22.93 -10.40
C LYS A 63 -9.10 -23.65 -9.59
N SER A 64 -10.35 -23.39 -9.95
CA SER A 64 -11.51 -24.12 -9.47
C SER A 64 -11.18 -25.61 -9.54
N LEU A 65 -11.03 -26.25 -8.37
CA LEU A 65 -10.81 -27.69 -8.25
C LEU A 65 -12.15 -28.41 -8.31
N TRP A 66 -12.89 -28.22 -9.39
CA TRP A 66 -14.10 -28.98 -9.68
C TRP A 66 -13.95 -29.50 -11.11
N ASN A 67 -13.53 -30.78 -11.20
CA ASN A 67 -13.65 -31.62 -12.39
C ASN A 67 -15.01 -32.32 -12.37
#